data_AF-A0A0G3CJD2-F1
#
_entry.id   AF-A0A0G3CJD2-F1
#
_cell.length_a   1.000
_cell.length_b   1.000
_cell.length_c   1.000
_cell.angle_alpha   90.00
_cell.angle_beta   90.00
_cell.angle_gamma   90.00
#
_symmetry.space_group_name_H-M   'P 1'
#
loop_
_entity.id
_entity.type
_entity.pdbx_description
1 polymer ?
#
loop_
_entity_poly.entity_id
_entity_poly.type
_entity_poly.pdbx_seq_one_letter_code
_entity_poly.pdbx_strand_id
1 'polypeptide(L)' 'MKHLKICPKCHAKLKLRSDGEIQYCSVCKYWTKVGTARLDSIMIFG' A
#
# COMPACT_ATOMS: atom_id res chain seq x y z
N MET A 1 1.23 -10.80 8.39
CA MET A 1 0.49 -10.00 7.39
C MET A 1 1.42 -8.93 6.81
N LYS A 2 1.66 -8.90 5.50
CA LYS A 2 2.55 -7.90 4.86
C LYS A 2 1.77 -6.59 4.68
N HIS A 3 2.11 -5.55 5.45
CA HIS A 3 1.63 -4.18 5.26
C HIS A 3 2.69 -3.36 4.51
N LEU A 4 2.28 -2.38 3.70
CA LEU A 4 3.23 -1.48 3.05
C LEU A 4 3.71 -0.46 4.08
N LYS A 5 5.01 -0.47 4.37
CA LYS A 5 5.63 0.57 5.19
C LYS A 5 5.85 1.86 4.37
N ILE A 6 5.95 1.72 3.05
CA ILE A 6 6.35 2.77 2.11
C ILE A 6 5.30 2.94 1.02
N CYS A 7 5.04 4.20 0.64
CA CYS A 7 4.12 4.56 -0.42
C CYS A 7 4.66 4.21 -1.80
N PRO A 8 3.92 3.45 -2.62
CA PRO A 8 4.36 3.13 -3.97
C PRO A 8 4.35 4.34 -4.91
N LYS A 9 3.67 5.44 -4.55
CA LYS A 9 3.60 6.65 -5.38
C LYS A 9 4.72 7.65 -5.09
N CYS A 10 4.97 7.93 -3.81
CA CYS A 10 5.88 9.00 -3.40
C CYS A 10 6.99 8.54 -2.45
N HIS A 11 7.08 7.23 -2.16
CA HIS A 11 8.05 6.64 -1.25
C HIS A 11 8.04 7.17 0.20
N ALA A 12 7.03 7.96 0.58
CA ALA A 12 6.82 8.39 1.94
C ALA A 12 6.28 7.24 2.82
N LYS A 13 6.37 7.38 4.15
CA LYS A 13 5.81 6.40 5.10
C LYS A 13 4.28 6.33 4.94
N LEU A 14 3.74 5.11 4.83
CA LEU A 14 2.29 4.89 4.97
C LEU A 14 1.94 4.84 6.45
N LYS A 15 0.80 5.43 6.77
CA LYS A 15 0.16 5.35 8.08
C LYS A 15 -0.97 4.34 8.00
N LEU A 16 -1.09 3.52 9.03
CA LEU A 16 -2.25 2.64 9.20
C LEU A 16 -3.41 3.49 9.76
N ARG A 17 -4.62 3.31 9.24
CA ARG A 17 -5.83 3.83 9.88
C ARG A 17 -6.14 3.00 11.14
N SER A 18 -6.92 3.59 12.04
CA SER A 18 -7.28 2.98 13.33
C SER A 18 -8.07 1.67 13.20
N ASP A 19 -8.77 1.47 12.07
CA ASP A 19 -9.42 0.20 11.71
C ASP A 19 -8.44 -0.93 11.42
N GLY A 20 -7.15 -0.65 11.20
CA GLY A 20 -6.15 -1.66 10.89
C GLY A 20 -6.32 -2.32 9.51
N GLU A 21 -7.30 -1.87 8.73
CA GLU A 21 -7.65 -2.41 7.41
C GLU A 21 -7.21 -1.50 6.27
N ILE A 22 -7.01 -0.21 6.54
CA ILE A 22 -6.63 0.76 5.52
C ILE A 22 -5.27 1.37 5.86
N GLN A 23 -4.41 1.49 4.86
CA GLN A 23 -3.19 2.28 4.93
C GLN A 23 -3.36 3.51 4.04
N TYR A 24 -2.91 4.65 4.52
CA TYR A 24 -2.96 5.90 3.78
C TYR A 24 -1.63 6.65 3.87
N CYS A 25 -1.32 7.40 2.82
CA CYS A 25 -0.17 8.28 2.75
C CYS A 25 -0.64 9.71 2.97
N SER A 26 -0.13 10.36 4.02
CA SER A 26 -0.45 11.77 4.30
C SER A 26 0.19 12.75 3.31
N VAL A 27 1.19 12.32 2.54
CA VAL A 27 1.93 13.16 1.58
C VAL A 27 1.20 13.28 0.25
N CYS A 28 0.98 12.16 -0.44
CA CYS A 28 0.34 12.15 -1.77
C CYS A 28 -1.15 11.79 -1.74
N LYS A 29 -1.75 11.66 -0.54
CA LYS A 29 -3.15 11.25 -0.33
C LYS A 29 -3.51 9.87 -0.89
N TYR A 30 -2.51 9.05 -1.25
CA TYR A 30 -2.72 7.65 -1.64
C TYR A 30 -3.31 6.85 -0.48
N TRP A 31 -4.23 5.92 -0.74
CA TRP A 31 -4.72 4.99 0.25
C TRP A 31 -4.94 3.61 -0.37
N THR A 32 -4.83 2.56 0.42
CA THR A 32 -4.99 1.16 0.01
C THR A 32 -5.44 0.31 1.19
N LYS A 33 -6.08 -0.83 0.92
CA LYS A 33 -6.41 -1.78 1.98
C LYS A 33 -5.18 -2.63 2.34
N VAL A 34 -5.07 -2.99 3.61
CA VAL A 34 -4.05 -3.88 4.14
C VAL A 34 -4.30 -5.26 3.55
N GLY A 35 -3.26 -5.88 2.99
CA GLY A 35 -3.39 -7.19 2.35
C GLY A 35 -3.97 -7.19 0.94
N THR A 36 -4.45 -6.05 0.41
CA THR A 36 -4.86 -5.95 -1.01
C THR A 36 -3.74 -5.57 -1.95
N ALA A 37 -2.54 -5.29 -1.43
CA ALA A 37 -1.34 -5.27 -2.26
C ALA A 37 -0.94 -6.70 -2.66
N ARG A 38 -1.83 -7.37 -3.39
CA ARG A 38 -1.41 -8.25 -4.47
C ARG A 38 -0.77 -7.33 -5.50
N LEU A 39 0.51 -7.03 -5.30
CA LEU A 39 1.45 -7.04 -6.42
C LEU A 39 1.53 -8.49 -6.88
N ASP A 40 0.42 -9.02 -7.40
CA ASP A 40 0.52 -10.03 -8.44
C ASP A 40 1.12 -9.23 -9.58
N SER A 41 2.45 -9.15 -9.57
CA SER A 41 3.19 -9.10 -10.80
C SER A 41 2.74 -10.33 -11.57
N ILE A 42 1.60 -10.22 -12.26
CA ILE A 42 1.33 -11.03 -13.43
C ILE A 42 2.37 -10.57 -14.43
N MET A 43 3.61 -11.03 -14.23
CA MET A 43 4.62 -11.05 -15.26
C MET A 43 4.10 -12.06 -16.27
N ILE A 44 3.23 -11.61 -17.18
CA ILE A 44 3.04 -12.27 -18.46
C ILE A 44 4.36 -12.06 -19.20
N PHE A 45 5.35 -12.89 -18.91
CA PHE A 45 6.43 -13.13 -19.86
C PHE A 45 5.77 -13.89 -21.00
N GLY A 46 5.51 -13.17 -22.10
CA GLY A 46 5.20 -13.76 -23.40
C GLY A 46 6.42 -14.43 -24.01
#